data_AF-A0A922WMM2-F1
#
_entry.id   AF-A0A922WMM2-F1
#
_cell.length_a   1.000
_cell.length_b   1.000
_cell.length_c   1.000
_cell.angle_alpha   90.00
_cell.angle_beta   90.00
_cell.angle_gamma   90.00
#
_symmetry.space_group_name_H-M   'P 1'
#
loop_
_entity.id
_entity.type
_entity.pdbx_description
1 polymer ?
#
loop_
_entity_poly.entity_id
_entity_poly.type
_entity_poly.pdbx_seq_one_letter_code
_entity_poly.pdbx_strand_id
1 'polypeptide(L)'
;MTRFALLEHDWPKLHGDFLLEIPGLVDDFGGGLCWTWRLIAAGGHLCEELIEGQSVCAEVIPHHRAHYLEYSGLVTPAPDGSPRGSVTQLAGGEYRLVIPPRIGEPNLVPPLIEVDLLDAMLTGRMTLREGSGGWTAQLHRD
;
A
#
# COMPACT_ATOMS: atom_id res chain seq x y z
N MET A 1 10.28 -1.17 -14.22
CA MET A 1 9.34 -2.18 -13.66
C MET A 1 8.44 -1.46 -12.67
N THR A 2 7.29 -2.03 -12.31
CA THR A 2 6.34 -1.41 -11.36
C THR A 2 6.85 -1.56 -9.93
N ARG A 3 6.71 -0.50 -9.14
CA ARG A 3 7.27 -0.41 -7.77
C ARG A 3 6.19 -0.49 -6.70
N PHE A 4 6.55 -1.04 -5.54
CA PHE A 4 5.70 -1.01 -4.35
C PHE A 4 6.44 -0.39 -3.17
N ALA A 5 5.67 0.02 -2.16
CA ALA A 5 6.21 0.35 -0.85
C ALA A 5 5.25 -0.12 0.25
N LEU A 6 5.83 -0.54 1.37
CA LEU A 6 5.14 -0.68 2.64
C LEU A 6 5.66 0.40 3.57
N LEU A 7 4.79 1.30 3.97
CA LEU A 7 5.08 2.43 4.82
C LEU A 7 4.46 2.20 6.19
N GLU A 8 5.12 2.62 7.25
CA GLU A 8 4.54 2.76 8.59
C GLU A 8 4.21 4.23 8.82
N HIS A 9 2.98 4.51 9.24
CA HIS A 9 2.49 5.85 9.50
C HIS A 9 1.89 5.94 10.90
N ASP A 10 2.39 6.86 11.73
CA ASP A 10 2.04 7.00 13.15
C ASP A 10 0.77 7.85 13.44
N TRP A 11 0.00 8.23 12.42
CA TRP A 11 -1.19 9.10 12.55
C TRP A 11 -2.43 8.51 11.84
N PRO A 12 -3.64 8.43 12.44
CA PRO A 12 -4.03 8.88 13.79
C PRO A 12 -3.52 7.95 14.87
N LYS A 13 -3.19 6.76 14.42
CA LYS A 13 -2.70 5.62 15.13
C LYS A 13 -1.71 4.95 14.18
N LEU A 14 -0.80 4.20 14.76
CA LEU A 14 0.17 3.43 14.01
C LEU A 14 -0.54 2.45 13.07
N HIS A 15 -0.25 2.54 11.78
CA HIS A 15 -0.79 1.69 10.74
C HIS A 15 0.20 1.54 9.59
N GLY A 16 -0.09 0.60 8.70
CA GLY A 16 0.62 0.45 7.44
C GLY A 16 -0.05 1.18 6.31
N ASP A 17 0.71 1.73 5.38
CA ASP A 17 0.22 2.05 4.04
C ASP A 17 0.95 1.19 3.02
N PHE A 18 0.20 0.38 2.27
CA PHE A 18 0.72 -0.42 1.18
C PHE A 18 0.39 0.25 -0.15
N LEU A 19 1.43 0.57 -0.93
CA LEU A 19 1.35 1.33 -2.17
C LEU A 19 1.79 0.45 -3.34
N LEU A 20 1.01 0.49 -4.43
CA LEU A 20 1.36 -0.14 -5.72
C LEU A 20 1.33 0.89 -6.84
N GLU A 21 2.47 1.12 -7.49
CA GLU A 21 2.58 2.01 -8.67
C GLU A 21 1.83 1.43 -9.87
N ILE A 22 0.77 2.11 -10.33
CA ILE A 22 -0.06 1.59 -11.43
C ILE A 22 0.31 2.25 -12.75
N PRO A 23 0.78 1.50 -13.76
CA PRO A 23 1.07 2.05 -15.08
C PRO A 23 -0.15 2.72 -15.71
N GLY A 24 0.02 3.96 -16.16
CA GLY A 24 -1.04 4.74 -16.78
C GLY A 24 -2.02 5.41 -15.82
N LEU A 25 -1.89 5.19 -14.50
CA LEU A 25 -2.58 5.96 -13.49
C LEU A 25 -1.77 7.22 -13.17
N VAL A 26 -2.29 8.39 -13.53
CA VAL A 26 -1.62 9.69 -13.35
C VAL A 26 -2.54 10.73 -12.73
N ASP A 27 -1.97 11.70 -12.03
CA ASP A 27 -2.69 12.88 -11.56
C ASP A 27 -2.90 13.91 -12.69
N ASP A 28 -3.61 14.99 -12.37
CA ASP A 28 -3.92 16.07 -13.32
C ASP A 28 -2.68 16.76 -13.93
N PHE A 29 -1.50 16.53 -13.34
CA PHE A 29 -0.23 17.10 -13.78
C PHE A 29 0.65 16.05 -14.49
N GLY A 30 0.14 14.84 -14.73
CA GLY A 30 0.87 13.75 -15.37
C GLY A 30 1.83 13.00 -14.44
N GLY A 31 1.76 13.24 -13.13
CA GLY A 31 2.56 12.51 -12.14
C GLY A 31 1.96 11.12 -11.88
N GLY A 32 2.79 10.08 -11.85
CA GLY A 32 2.34 8.72 -11.55
C GLY A 32 1.67 8.62 -10.18
N LEU A 33 0.68 7.74 -10.07
CA LEU A 33 -0.06 7.47 -8.84
C LEU A 33 0.02 5.99 -8.45
N CYS A 34 -0.27 5.75 -7.18
CA CYS A 34 -0.32 4.44 -6.57
C CYS A 34 -1.76 4.10 -6.19
N TRP A 35 -2.14 2.83 -6.35
CA TRP A 35 -3.19 2.29 -5.51
C TRP A 35 -2.68 2.18 -4.08
N THR A 36 -3.52 2.51 -3.11
CA THR A 36 -3.11 2.57 -1.72
C THR A 36 -4.13 1.93 -0.81
N TRP A 37 -3.63 1.07 0.08
CA TRP A 37 -4.40 0.51 1.18
C TRP A 37 -3.78 0.89 2.50
N ARG A 38 -4.61 1.35 3.43
CA ARG A 38 -4.26 1.38 4.84
C ARG A 38 -4.41 -0.03 5.41
N LEU A 39 -3.35 -0.58 5.97
CA LEU A 39 -3.32 -1.85 6.69
C LEU A 39 -3.47 -1.59 8.20
N ILE A 40 -4.52 -2.14 8.80
CA ILE A 40 -4.89 -1.90 10.19
C ILE A 40 -4.24 -2.98 11.06
N ALA A 41 -3.12 -2.63 11.70
CA ALA A 41 -2.45 -3.46 12.69
C ALA A 41 -3.21 -3.38 14.03
N ALA A 42 -3.78 -4.49 14.50
CA ALA A 42 -4.55 -4.58 15.74
C ALA A 42 -3.68 -4.41 17.00
N GLY A 43 -2.44 -4.90 16.97
CA GLY A 43 -1.41 -4.75 18.00
C GLY A 43 -0.51 -3.53 17.80
N GLY A 44 -0.66 -2.82 16.67
CA GLY A 44 0.06 -1.59 16.37
C GLY A 44 1.40 -1.78 15.67
N HIS A 45 1.87 -3.01 15.44
CA HIS A 45 3.14 -3.25 14.75
C HIS A 45 2.92 -4.08 13.49
N LEU A 46 2.88 -3.42 12.34
CA LEU A 46 2.53 -4.06 11.08
C LEU A 46 3.51 -5.18 10.68
N CYS A 47 4.81 -5.00 10.93
CA CYS A 47 5.82 -6.03 10.66
C CYS A 47 5.59 -7.32 11.46
N GLU A 48 4.94 -7.23 12.63
CA GLU A 48 4.60 -8.37 13.47
C GLU A 48 3.26 -9.00 13.09
N GLU A 49 2.40 -8.30 12.33
CA GLU A 49 1.07 -8.78 11.97
C GLU A 49 0.96 -9.24 10.52
N LEU A 50 1.82 -8.72 9.64
CA LEU A 50 1.96 -9.22 8.27
C LEU A 50 2.83 -10.49 8.24
N ILE A 51 2.43 -11.46 9.07
CA ILE A 51 3.02 -12.80 9.14
C ILE A 51 2.44 -13.65 8.00
N GLU A 52 3.26 -14.60 7.55
CA GLU A 52 2.88 -15.63 6.62
C GLU A 52 1.48 -16.22 6.86
N GLY A 53 0.63 -16.14 5.84
CA GLY A 53 -0.70 -16.74 5.85
C GLY A 53 -1.71 -16.07 6.79
N GLN A 54 -1.36 -14.99 7.50
CA GLN A 54 -2.32 -14.24 8.33
C GLN A 54 -2.97 -13.11 7.52
N SER A 55 -4.26 -12.90 7.77
CA SER A 55 -5.01 -11.81 7.16
C SER A 55 -5.01 -10.60 8.08
N VAL A 56 -4.66 -9.44 7.51
CA VAL A 56 -4.73 -8.13 8.16
C VAL A 56 -5.87 -7.35 7.52
N CYS A 57 -6.66 -6.64 8.33
CA CYS A 57 -7.69 -5.74 7.80
C CYS A 57 -7.05 -4.63 6.97
N ALA A 58 -7.69 -4.29 5.85
CA ALA A 58 -7.26 -3.23 4.97
C ALA A 58 -8.41 -2.29 4.64
N GLU A 59 -8.08 -1.07 4.25
CA GLU A 59 -8.99 -0.05 3.75
C GLU A 59 -8.38 0.55 2.50
N VAL A 60 -9.12 0.56 1.38
CA VAL A 60 -8.70 1.33 0.20
C VAL A 60 -8.78 2.82 0.55
N ILE A 61 -7.68 3.54 0.39
CA ILE A 61 -7.61 4.98 0.65
C ILE A 61 -7.26 5.74 -0.65
N PRO A 62 -7.33 7.09 -0.67
CA PRO A 62 -7.00 7.85 -1.86
C PRO A 62 -5.62 7.52 -2.43
N HIS A 63 -5.52 7.58 -3.74
CA HIS A 63 -4.28 7.35 -4.46
C HIS A 63 -3.16 8.26 -3.98
N HIS A 64 -2.01 7.67 -3.67
CA HIS A 64 -0.80 8.43 -3.36
C HIS A 64 0.00 8.72 -4.61
N ARG A 65 0.70 9.85 -4.65
CA ARG A 65 1.66 10.14 -5.73
C ARG A 65 2.84 9.16 -5.65
N ALA A 66 3.36 8.73 -6.80
CA ALA A 66 4.44 7.74 -6.87
C ALA A 66 5.74 8.15 -6.14
N HIS A 67 5.98 9.45 -5.88
CA HIS A 67 7.12 9.86 -5.06
C HIS A 67 7.03 9.38 -3.60
N TYR A 68 5.85 9.01 -3.11
CA TYR A 68 5.68 8.41 -1.78
C TYR A 68 6.30 7.02 -1.65
N LEU A 69 6.63 6.35 -2.77
CA LEU A 69 7.25 5.01 -2.76
C LEU A 69 8.65 4.99 -2.13
N GLU A 70 9.30 6.15 -2.04
CA GLU A 70 10.64 6.33 -1.47
C GLU A 70 10.62 7.33 -0.30
N TYR A 71 9.42 7.74 0.14
CA TYR A 71 9.27 8.79 1.12
C TYR A 71 9.50 8.28 2.55
N SER A 72 10.26 9.03 3.33
CA SER A 72 10.35 8.89 4.77
C SER A 72 10.53 10.27 5.40
N GLY A 73 9.81 10.55 6.48
CA GLY A 73 9.86 11.83 7.17
C GLY A 73 8.50 12.34 7.64
N LEU A 74 8.48 13.59 8.10
CA LEU A 74 7.29 14.22 8.67
C LEU A 74 6.26 14.55 7.60
N VAL A 75 5.02 14.13 7.81
CA VAL A 75 3.92 14.53 6.92
C VAL A 75 3.59 15.99 7.15
N THR A 76 3.46 16.76 6.05
CA THR A 76 3.04 18.17 6.10
C THR A 76 1.81 18.33 7.00
N PRO A 77 1.84 19.25 7.99
CA PRO A 77 0.69 19.52 8.83
C PRO A 77 -0.57 19.85 8.03
N ALA A 78 -1.74 19.61 8.63
CA ALA A 78 -3.00 20.01 8.02
C ALA A 78 -3.10 21.56 7.92
N PRO A 79 -4.03 22.12 7.11
CA PRO A 79 -4.17 23.56 6.95
C PRO A 79 -4.44 24.33 8.26
N ASP A 80 -4.97 23.65 9.28
CA ASP A 80 -5.19 24.19 10.63
C ASP A 80 -3.94 24.11 11.54
N GLY A 81 -2.81 23.64 11.00
CA GLY A 81 -1.55 23.47 11.71
C GLY A 81 -1.44 22.19 12.53
N SER A 82 -2.47 21.32 12.54
CA SER A 82 -2.40 20.06 13.28
C SER A 82 -1.37 19.10 12.68
N PRO A 83 -0.56 18.41 13.52
CA PRO A 83 0.45 17.47 13.04
C PRO A 83 -0.23 16.29 12.35
N ARG A 84 0.39 15.77 11.28
CA ARG A 84 -0.07 14.58 10.54
C ARG A 84 0.87 13.39 10.67
N GLY A 85 1.77 13.43 11.65
CA GLY A 85 2.66 12.32 11.97
C GLY A 85 3.90 12.23 11.10
N SER A 86 4.54 11.07 11.14
CA SER A 86 5.71 10.70 10.38
C SER A 86 5.49 9.39 9.63
N VAL A 87 6.16 9.25 8.50
CA VAL A 87 6.17 8.06 7.67
C VAL A 87 7.56 7.46 7.67
N THR A 88 7.65 6.15 7.88
CA THR A 88 8.88 5.37 7.73
C THR A 88 8.67 4.28 6.69
N GLN A 89 9.58 4.17 5.72
CA GLN A 89 9.52 3.06 4.78
C GLN A 89 10.01 1.76 5.43
N LEU A 90 9.14 0.76 5.54
CA LEU A 90 9.44 -0.57 6.09
C LEU A 90 10.01 -1.50 5.02
N ALA A 91 9.43 -1.46 3.82
CA ALA A 91 9.80 -2.30 2.69
C ALA A 91 9.54 -1.53 1.38
N GLY A 92 10.24 -1.90 0.32
CA GLY A 92 10.08 -1.30 -0.99
C GLY A 92 10.92 -1.97 -2.05
N GLY A 93 10.33 -2.14 -3.22
CA GLY A 93 10.99 -2.86 -4.30
C GLY A 93 10.13 -2.92 -5.54
N GLU A 94 10.38 -3.94 -6.35
CA GLU A 94 9.62 -4.21 -7.55
C GLU A 94 8.50 -5.19 -7.26
N TYR A 95 7.44 -5.15 -8.07
CA TYR A 95 6.41 -6.17 -8.01
C TYR A 95 5.92 -6.55 -9.39
N ARG A 96 5.26 -7.70 -9.47
CA ARG A 96 4.56 -8.17 -10.67
C ARG A 96 3.11 -8.43 -10.35
N LEU A 97 2.20 -7.88 -11.14
CA LEU A 97 0.78 -8.24 -11.09
C LEU A 97 0.61 -9.67 -11.59
N VAL A 98 -0.01 -10.52 -10.78
CA VAL A 98 -0.42 -11.87 -11.20
C VAL A 98 -1.54 -11.77 -12.23
N ILE A 99 -2.47 -10.83 -12.02
CA ILE A 99 -3.55 -10.50 -12.95
C ILE A 99 -3.51 -8.98 -13.22
N PRO A 100 -3.22 -8.53 -14.44
CA PRO A 100 -3.23 -7.12 -14.76
C PRO A 100 -4.66 -6.56 -14.72
N PRO A 101 -4.86 -5.30 -14.30
CA PRO A 101 -6.17 -4.66 -14.40
C PRO A 101 -6.66 -4.60 -15.84
N ARG A 102 -7.98 -4.54 -16.00
CA ARG A 102 -8.59 -4.34 -17.31
C ARG A 102 -8.12 -3.00 -17.88
N ILE A 103 -7.61 -3.05 -19.11
CA ILE A 103 -7.16 -1.87 -19.84
C ILE A 103 -8.34 -0.88 -19.97
N GLY A 104 -8.12 0.37 -19.53
CA GLY A 104 -9.09 1.46 -19.68
C GLY A 104 -9.70 2.00 -18.37
N GLU A 105 -9.53 1.31 -17.25
CA GLU A 105 -10.11 1.71 -15.96
C GLU A 105 -9.08 1.70 -14.80
N PRO A 106 -7.92 2.37 -14.93
CA PRO A 106 -6.87 2.32 -13.91
C PRO A 106 -7.29 2.95 -12.57
N ASN A 107 -8.34 3.78 -12.58
CA ASN A 107 -8.89 4.42 -11.38
C ASN A 107 -9.71 3.45 -10.51
N LEU A 108 -10.10 2.28 -11.05
CA LEU A 108 -10.90 1.30 -10.31
C LEU A 108 -9.99 0.20 -9.79
N VAL A 109 -9.90 0.11 -8.46
CA VAL A 109 -9.22 -0.98 -7.78
C VAL A 109 -10.09 -2.25 -7.91
N PRO A 110 -9.61 -3.33 -8.55
CA PRO A 110 -10.39 -4.56 -8.71
C PRO A 110 -10.54 -5.28 -7.36
N PRO A 111 -11.65 -6.00 -7.11
CA PRO A 111 -11.96 -6.59 -5.80
C PRO A 111 -10.99 -7.71 -5.37
N LEU A 112 -10.09 -8.12 -6.25
CA LEU A 112 -8.99 -9.03 -5.97
C LEU A 112 -7.75 -8.53 -6.69
N ILE A 113 -6.66 -8.40 -5.96
CA ILE A 113 -5.32 -8.12 -6.48
C ILE A 113 -4.38 -9.15 -5.90
N GLU A 114 -3.55 -9.70 -6.77
CA GLU A 114 -2.45 -10.57 -6.41
C GLU A 114 -1.18 -10.00 -7.04
N VAL A 115 -0.16 -9.79 -6.22
CA VAL A 115 1.14 -9.30 -6.65
C VAL A 115 2.25 -10.16 -6.07
N ASP A 116 3.22 -10.50 -6.91
CA ASP A 116 4.48 -11.09 -6.46
C ASP A 116 5.44 -9.93 -6.12
N LEU A 117 5.83 -9.83 -4.86
CA LEU A 117 6.73 -8.80 -4.32
C LEU A 117 8.18 -9.27 -4.42
N LEU A 118 9.04 -8.36 -4.90
CA LEU A 118 10.46 -8.58 -5.11
C LEU A 118 11.25 -7.53 -4.30
N ASP A 119 11.53 -7.86 -3.04
CA ASP A 119 12.31 -7.03 -2.11
C ASP A 119 13.09 -7.94 -1.13
N ALA A 120 14.29 -7.51 -0.73
CA ALA A 120 15.10 -8.17 0.29
C ALA A 120 14.36 -8.37 1.63
N MET A 121 13.45 -7.45 2.01
CA MET A 121 12.75 -7.48 3.31
C MET A 121 11.33 -8.06 3.23
N LEU A 122 10.65 -7.89 2.09
CA LEU A 122 9.27 -8.34 1.89
C LEU A 122 9.12 -9.02 0.52
N THR A 123 9.50 -10.30 0.45
CA THR A 123 9.30 -11.16 -0.72
C THR A 123 8.12 -12.12 -0.50
N GLY A 124 7.40 -12.40 -1.58
CA GLY A 124 6.30 -13.35 -1.61
C GLY A 124 5.10 -12.80 -2.37
N ARG A 125 4.01 -13.55 -2.42
CA ARG A 125 2.74 -13.13 -2.98
C ARG A 125 1.89 -12.38 -1.95
N MET A 126 1.61 -11.10 -2.21
CA MET A 126 0.60 -10.34 -1.49
C MET A 126 -0.75 -10.47 -2.19
N THR A 127 -1.78 -10.83 -1.44
CA THR A 127 -3.18 -10.86 -1.88
C THR A 127 -3.98 -9.80 -1.15
N LEU A 128 -4.63 -8.91 -1.91
CA LEU A 128 -5.60 -7.93 -1.42
C LEU A 128 -6.98 -8.32 -1.94
N ARG A 129 -7.95 -8.49 -1.05
CA ARG A 129 -9.29 -8.96 -1.40
C ARG A 129 -10.36 -8.12 -0.72
N GLU A 130 -11.36 -7.71 -1.49
CA GLU A 130 -12.60 -7.14 -0.99
C GLU A 130 -13.58 -8.26 -0.63
N GLY A 131 -14.14 -8.21 0.58
CA GLY A 131 -15.17 -9.13 1.06
C GLY A 131 -16.31 -8.40 1.76
N SER A 132 -17.30 -9.15 2.26
CA SER A 132 -18.45 -8.58 2.97
C SER A 132 -18.11 -7.80 4.25
N GLY A 133 -16.92 -8.02 4.80
CA GLY A 133 -16.39 -7.33 5.99
C GLY A 133 -15.40 -6.21 5.69
N GLY A 134 -15.20 -5.85 4.41
CA GLY A 134 -14.17 -4.90 3.98
C GLY A 134 -13.00 -5.58 3.30
N TRP A 135 -11.89 -4.85 3.16
CA TRP A 135 -10.69 -5.36 2.51
C TRP A 135 -9.80 -6.13 3.49
N THR A 136 -9.08 -7.11 2.98
CA THR A 136 -8.04 -7.85 3.71
C THR A 136 -6.77 -7.94 2.88
N ALA A 137 -5.62 -7.82 3.53
CA ALA A 137 -4.30 -8.12 2.98
C ALA A 137 -3.75 -9.42 3.58
N GLN A 138 -3.12 -10.25 2.77
CA GLN A 138 -2.48 -11.49 3.22
C GLN A 138 -1.18 -11.71 2.43
N LEU A 139 -0.10 -11.98 3.14
CA LEU A 139 1.20 -12.32 2.54
C LEU A 139 1.40 -13.83 2.52
N HIS A 140 1.88 -14.35 1.40
CA HIS A 140 2.32 -15.73 1.21
C HIS A 140 3.77 -15.75 0.72
N ARG A 141 4.69 -16.26 1.52
CA ARG A 141 6.12 -16.37 1.27
C ARG A 141 6.39 -17.70 0.56
N ASP A 142 7.30 -17.65 -0.39
CA ASP A 142 7.78 -18.82 -1.13
C ASP A 142 8.62 -19.78 -0.26
#